data_AF-A0A7J2K7A5-F1
#
_entry.id   AF-A0A7J2K7A5-F1
#
_cell.length_a   1.000
_cell.length_b   1.000
_cell.length_c   1.000
_cell.angle_alpha   90.00
_cell.angle_beta   90.00
_cell.angle_gamma   90.00
#
_symmetry.space_group_name_H-M   'P 1'
#
loop_
_entity.id
_entity.type
_entity.pdbx_description
1 polymer ?
#
loop_
_entity_poly.entity_id
_entity_poly.type
_entity_poly.pdbx_seq_one_letter_code
_entity_poly.pdbx_strand_id
1 'polypeptide(L)'
;LNEEEKLHLADILRVVTATYNSLFNRDLPYIMVFHQKPTYGKNYQYYHMHIEFYQPYRERDKLKYAAGIEWGFWTFTYDGIPEEKAGELKGACSKALRKLDKYLGRIP
;
A
#
# COMPACT_ATOMS: atom_id res chain seq x y z
N LEU A 1 -11.52 -6.07 14.53
CA LEU A 1 -10.13 -5.95 14.98
C LEU A 1 -10.13 -5.85 16.48
N ASN A 2 -9.47 -6.79 17.15
CA ASN A 2 -9.13 -6.68 18.56
C ASN A 2 -8.02 -5.61 18.76
N GLU A 3 -7.64 -5.30 20.00
CA GLU A 3 -6.64 -4.25 20.26
C GLU A 3 -5.27 -4.60 19.68
N GLU A 4 -4.83 -5.86 19.79
CA GLU A 4 -3.56 -6.32 19.22
C GLU A 4 -3.53 -6.19 17.68
N GLU A 5 -4.61 -6.58 17.00
CA GLU A 5 -4.76 -6.47 15.56
C GLU A 5 -4.72 -5.00 15.10
N LYS A 6 -5.26 -4.06 15.89
CA LYS A 6 -5.17 -2.62 15.58
C LYS A 6 -3.72 -2.13 15.66
N LEU A 7 -2.96 -2.60 16.65
CA LEU A 7 -1.56 -2.22 16.82
C LEU A 7 -0.69 -2.78 15.70
N HIS A 8 -0.86 -4.07 15.38
CA HIS A 8 -0.20 -4.69 14.24
C HIS A 8 -0.57 -4.01 12.92
N LEU A 9 -1.82 -3.60 12.75
CA LEU A 9 -2.23 -2.83 11.59
C LEU A 9 -1.50 -1.48 11.52
N ALA A 10 -1.41 -0.74 12.63
CA ALA A 10 -0.69 0.53 12.68
C ALA A 10 0.80 0.37 12.32
N ASP A 11 1.44 -0.67 12.85
CA ASP A 11 2.83 -1.00 12.53
C ASP A 11 3.01 -1.36 11.05
N ILE A 12 2.12 -2.19 10.49
CA ILE A 12 2.16 -2.55 9.07
C ILE A 12 1.99 -1.32 8.18
N LEU A 13 1.03 -0.42 8.49
CA LEU A 13 0.83 0.82 7.73
C LEU A 13 2.07 1.71 7.75
N ARG A 14 2.75 1.80 8.90
CA ARG A 14 4.01 2.53 9.02
C ARG A 14 5.14 1.89 8.21
N VAL A 15 5.24 0.56 8.21
CA VAL A 15 6.24 -0.16 7.42
C VAL A 15 5.97 0.00 5.92
N VAL A 16 4.73 -0.12 5.47
CA VAL A 16 4.35 0.02 4.05
C VAL A 16 4.66 1.43 3.54
N THR A 17 4.25 2.47 4.28
CA THR A 17 4.52 3.86 3.88
C THR A 17 6.01 4.19 3.88
N ALA A 18 6.76 3.73 4.88
CA ALA A 18 8.22 3.88 4.89
C ALA A 18 8.93 3.09 3.78
N THR A 19 8.38 1.95 3.37
CA THR A 19 8.86 1.15 2.24
C THR A 19 8.75 1.94 0.95
N TYR A 20 7.61 2.59 0.69
CA TYR A 20 7.46 3.46 -0.47
C TYR A 20 8.48 4.60 -0.46
N ASN A 21 8.65 5.29 0.66
CA ASN A 21 9.65 6.36 0.75
C ASN A 21 11.08 5.86 0.50
N SER A 22 11.37 4.62 0.92
CA SER A 22 12.68 3.98 0.72
C SER A 22 12.90 3.46 -0.71
N LEU A 23 11.85 3.31 -1.52
CA LEU A 23 11.95 2.86 -2.91
C LEU A 23 12.72 3.88 -3.77
N PHE A 24 12.40 5.17 -3.61
CA PHE A 24 13.04 6.26 -4.35
C PHE A 24 13.78 7.28 -3.47
N ASN A 25 13.94 7.00 -2.17
CA ASN A 25 14.57 7.88 -1.18
C ASN A 25 13.97 9.29 -1.15
N ARG A 26 12.64 9.39 -1.22
CA ARG A 26 11.88 10.64 -1.12
C ARG A 26 10.46 10.34 -0.65
N ASP A 27 9.71 11.35 -0.25
CA ASP A 27 8.29 11.19 0.07
C ASP A 27 7.48 10.90 -1.19
N LEU A 28 6.82 9.73 -1.24
CA LEU A 28 5.99 9.34 -2.38
C LEU A 28 4.51 9.52 -2.06
N PRO A 29 3.76 10.28 -2.89
CA PRO A 29 2.32 10.40 -2.71
C PRO A 29 1.63 9.08 -3.06
N TYR A 30 0.65 8.66 -2.28
CA TYR A 30 -0.18 7.49 -2.57
C TYR A 30 -1.65 7.78 -2.33
N ILE A 31 -2.49 6.94 -2.92
CA ILE A 31 -3.88 6.78 -2.51
C ILE A 31 -3.94 5.52 -1.65
N MET A 32 -4.59 5.61 -0.48
CA MET A 32 -4.87 4.48 0.40
C MET A 32 -6.39 4.35 0.55
N VAL A 33 -6.93 3.15 0.32
CA VAL A 33 -8.38 2.90 0.35
C VAL A 33 -8.70 1.74 1.28
N PHE A 34 -9.71 1.90 2.12
CA PHE A 34 -10.26 0.83 2.94
C PHE A 34 -11.44 0.18 2.23
N HIS A 35 -11.28 -1.08 1.89
CA HIS A 35 -12.32 -1.92 1.34
C HIS A 35 -12.89 -2.79 2.45
N GLN A 36 -13.98 -2.33 3.06
CA GLN A 36 -14.70 -3.05 4.12
C GLN A 36 -16.11 -3.43 3.65
N LYS A 37 -16.72 -4.42 4.32
CA LYS A 37 -18.09 -4.82 4.01
C LYS A 37 -19.06 -3.62 4.16
N PRO A 38 -20.15 -3.58 3.38
CA PRO A 38 -21.19 -2.58 3.55
C PRO A 38 -21.77 -2.58 4.97
N THR A 39 -22.17 -1.41 5.46
CA THR A 39 -22.59 -1.19 6.86
C THR A 39 -24.08 -1.46 7.13
N TYR A 40 -24.91 -1.66 6.10
CA TYR A 40 -26.38 -1.72 6.23
C TYR A 40 -26.94 -3.09 6.69
N GLY A 41 -26.21 -3.79 7.56
CA GLY A 41 -26.73 -4.91 8.35
C GLY A 41 -27.00 -6.23 7.62
N LYS A 42 -26.72 -6.32 6.32
CA LYS A 42 -26.82 -7.59 5.58
C LYS A 42 -25.62 -8.51 5.87
N ASN A 43 -25.81 -9.80 5.55
CA ASN A 43 -24.75 -10.79 5.69
C ASN A 43 -23.77 -10.74 4.52
N TYR A 44 -22.48 -10.53 4.82
CA TYR A 44 -21.37 -10.43 3.86
C TYR A 44 -20.19 -11.30 4.29
N GLN A 45 -20.41 -12.55 4.75
CA GLN A 45 -19.31 -13.42 5.22
C GLN A 45 -18.26 -13.71 4.14
N TYR A 46 -18.61 -13.57 2.86
CA TYR A 46 -17.69 -13.74 1.74
C TYR A 46 -16.70 -12.58 1.55
N TYR A 47 -16.88 -11.46 2.27
CA TYR A 47 -16.07 -10.25 2.07
C TYR A 47 -15.07 -10.07 3.22
N HIS A 48 -13.77 -10.04 2.88
CA HIS A 48 -12.69 -9.79 3.83
C HIS A 48 -12.20 -8.34 3.71
N MET A 49 -12.03 -7.66 4.84
CA MET A 49 -11.54 -6.28 4.84
C MET A 49 -10.08 -6.24 4.41
N HIS A 50 -9.74 -5.33 3.50
CA HIS A 50 -8.37 -5.12 3.04
C HIS A 50 -8.14 -3.64 2.75
N ILE A 51 -6.85 -3.29 2.67
CA ILE A 51 -6.39 -1.94 2.36
C ILE A 51 -5.60 -2.00 1.08
N GLU A 52 -5.96 -1.16 0.12
CA GLU A 52 -5.25 -1.04 -1.15
C GLU A 52 -4.45 0.27 -1.18
N PHE A 53 -3.22 0.16 -1.67
CA PHE A 53 -2.32 1.28 -1.90
C PHE A 53 -2.07 1.44 -3.40
N TYR A 54 -2.40 2.61 -3.94
CA TYR A 54 -2.10 2.97 -5.32
C TYR A 54 -1.03 4.06 -5.33
N GLN A 55 0.18 3.65 -5.69
CA GLN A 55 1.29 4.56 -5.93
C GLN A 55 1.26 5.01 -7.40
N PRO A 56 1.13 6.32 -7.69
CA PRO A 56 1.04 6.80 -9.05
C PRO A 56 2.40 6.87 -9.74
N TYR A 57 3.53 6.74 -9.02
CA TYR A 57 4.85 6.75 -9.63
C TYR A 57 5.23 5.37 -10.15
N ARG A 58 5.46 5.28 -11.46
CA ARG A 58 5.95 4.06 -12.13
C ARG A 58 7.46 3.89 -11.97
N GLU A 59 8.17 5.01 -12.04
CA GLU A 59 9.61 5.14 -11.84
C GLU A 59 9.86 6.40 -11.00
N ARG A 60 11.10 6.63 -10.59
CA ARG A 60 11.50 7.78 -9.75
C ARG A 60 10.90 9.10 -10.22
N ASP A 61 10.93 9.36 -11.52
CA ASP A 61 10.55 10.65 -12.11
C ASP A 61 9.39 10.53 -13.13
N LYS A 62 8.69 9.40 -13.15
CA LYS A 62 7.56 9.17 -14.06
C LYS A 62 6.27 8.87 -13.31
N LEU A 63 5.32 9.79 -13.44
CA LEU A 63 3.96 9.64 -12.93
C LEU A 63 3.08 8.92 -13.95
N LYS A 64 2.31 7.95 -13.49
CA LYS A 64 1.22 7.32 -14.25
C LYS A 64 -0.03 8.18 -14.12
N TYR A 65 -0.51 8.66 -15.25
CA TYR A 65 -1.82 9.30 -15.36
C TYR A 65 -2.85 8.25 -15.75
N ALA A 66 -3.95 8.19 -15.00
CA ALA A 66 -5.18 7.54 -15.47
C ALA A 66 -5.81 8.47 -16.50
N ALA A 67 -5.87 8.03 -17.76
CA ALA A 67 -6.27 8.85 -18.90
C ALA A 67 -7.45 8.18 -19.62
N GLY A 68 -7.51 8.30 -20.95
CA GLY A 68 -8.70 7.94 -21.73
C GLY A 68 -9.11 6.49 -21.62
N ILE A 69 -8.16 5.54 -21.60
CA ILE A 69 -8.51 4.12 -21.53
C ILE A 69 -8.96 3.69 -20.14
N GLU A 70 -8.34 4.22 -19.08
CA GLU A 70 -8.72 3.93 -17.70
C GLU A 70 -10.06 4.56 -17.34
N TRP A 71 -10.26 5.85 -17.66
CA TRP A 71 -11.52 6.55 -17.35
C TRP A 71 -12.66 6.15 -18.29
N GLY A 72 -12.38 5.94 -19.58
CA GLY A 72 -13.40 5.67 -20.58
C GLY A 72 -13.81 4.21 -20.65
N PHE A 73 -12.86 3.28 -20.50
CA PHE A 73 -13.08 1.85 -20.71
C PHE A 73 -12.77 0.99 -19.48
N TRP A 74 -12.44 1.59 -18.34
CA TRP A 74 -12.09 0.88 -17.11
C TRP A 74 -11.01 -0.19 -17.31
N THR A 75 -10.12 0.04 -18.27
CA THR A 75 -9.06 -0.89 -18.65
C THR A 75 -7.72 -0.33 -18.23
N PHE A 76 -6.98 -1.09 -17.43
CA PHE A 76 -5.71 -0.68 -16.85
C PHE A 76 -4.54 -1.36 -17.56
N THR A 77 -3.53 -0.58 -17.93
CA THR A 77 -2.30 -1.09 -18.53
C THR A 77 -1.12 -0.81 -17.61
N TYR A 78 -0.28 -1.82 -17.42
CA TYR A 78 0.87 -1.76 -16.53
C TYR A 78 2.15 -2.07 -17.27
N ASP A 79 3.08 -1.13 -17.13
CA ASP A 79 4.41 -1.11 -17.69
C ASP A 79 5.43 -2.13 -17.16
N GLY A 80 5.05 -2.89 -16.14
CA GLY A 80 5.95 -3.67 -15.31
C GLY A 80 5.25 -4.87 -14.71
N ILE A 81 6.02 -5.93 -14.52
CA ILE A 81 5.51 -7.22 -14.07
C ILE A 81 5.31 -7.16 -12.54
N PRO A 82 4.12 -7.55 -12.01
CA PRO A 82 3.85 -7.47 -10.57
C PRO A 82 4.90 -8.17 -9.70
N GLU A 83 5.41 -9.30 -10.15
CA GLU A 83 6.43 -10.10 -9.46
C GLU A 83 7.77 -9.36 -9.33
N GLU A 84 8.19 -8.67 -10.38
CA GLU A 84 9.41 -7.85 -10.37
C GLU A 84 9.26 -6.67 -9.40
N LYS A 85 8.10 -6.00 -9.43
CA LYS A 85 7.79 -4.89 -8.53
C LYS A 85 7.67 -5.34 -7.08
N ALA A 86 7.12 -6.51 -6.82
CA ALA A 86 7.12 -7.12 -5.49
C ALA A 86 8.56 -7.38 -5.00
N GLY A 87 9.45 -7.82 -5.89
CA GLY A 87 10.89 -7.97 -5.61
C GLY A 87 11.56 -6.65 -5.22
N GLU A 88 11.34 -5.58 -5.99
CA GLU A 88 11.84 -4.23 -5.69
C GLU A 88 11.34 -3.74 -4.31
N LEU A 89 10.03 -3.89 -4.06
CA LEU A 89 9.39 -3.50 -2.79
C LEU A 89 9.92 -4.31 -1.61
N LYS A 90 10.19 -5.60 -1.77
CA LYS A 90 10.80 -6.43 -0.71
C LYS A 90 12.19 -5.92 -0.33
N GLY A 91 12.99 -5.52 -1.33
CA GLY A 91 14.29 -4.89 -1.10
C GLY A 91 14.19 -3.54 -0.38
N ALA A 92 13.24 -2.70 -0.78
CA ALA A 92 12.97 -1.42 -0.12
C ALA A 92 12.45 -1.61 1.32
N CYS A 93 11.57 -2.59 1.55
CA CYS A 93 11.02 -2.92 2.86
C CYS A 93 12.11 -3.33 3.84
N SER A 94 13.07 -4.15 3.40
CA SER A 94 14.22 -4.53 4.21
C SER A 94 15.06 -3.31 4.65
N LYS A 95 15.17 -2.28 3.80
CA LYS A 95 15.84 -1.01 4.16
C LYS A 95 14.99 -0.17 5.13
N ALA A 96 13.68 -0.12 4.92
CA ALA A 96 12.75 0.59 5.78
C ALA A 96 12.71 -0.01 7.20
N LEU A 97 12.65 -1.34 7.32
CA LEU A 97 12.67 -2.05 8.59
C LEU A 97 13.93 -1.73 9.40
N ARG A 98 15.11 -1.71 8.78
CA ARG A 98 16.36 -1.31 9.48
C ARG A 98 16.31 0.09 10.09
N LYS A 99 15.54 1.01 9.50
CA LYS A 99 15.34 2.36 10.03
C LYS A 99 14.26 2.40 11.12
N LEU A 100 13.24 1.56 10.98
CA LEU A 100 12.05 1.53 11.85
C LEU A 100 12.18 0.62 13.06
N ASP A 101 13.11 -0.34 13.07
CA ASP A 101 13.28 -1.39 14.09
C ASP A 101 13.26 -0.87 15.54
N LYS A 102 13.75 0.36 15.76
CA LYS A 102 13.76 1.02 17.08
C LYS A 102 12.36 1.38 17.60
N TYR A 103 11.33 1.36 16.75
CA TYR A 103 10.03 1.96 17.00
C TYR A 103 8.85 1.04 16.66
N LEU A 104 9.07 -0.20 16.19
CA LEU A 104 8.02 -1.18 15.92
C LEU A 104 7.62 -1.88 17.22
N GLY A 105 6.33 -2.15 17.44
CA GLY A 105 5.81 -2.79 18.65
C GLY A 105 5.96 -1.98 19.94
N ARG A 106 6.39 -0.72 19.86
CA ARG A 106 6.50 0.22 20.97
C ARG A 106 5.54 1.37 20.74
N ILE A 107 4.41 1.32 21.43
CA ILE A 107 3.57 2.49 21.67
C ILE A 107 4.16 3.19 22.90
N PRO A 108 4.24 4.53 22.94
CA PRO A 108 4.57 5.25 24.17
C PRO A 108 3.64 4.87 25.34
#